data_AF-A0A5C8VFP1-F1
#
_entry.id   AF-A0A5C8VFP1-F1
#
_cell.length_a   1.000
_cell.length_b   1.000
_cell.length_c   1.000
_cell.angle_alpha   90.00
_cell.angle_beta   90.00
_cell.angle_gamma   90.00
#
_symmetry.space_group_name_H-M   'P 1'
#
loop_
_entity.id
_entity.type
_entity.pdbx_description
1 polymer ?
#
loop_
_entity_poly.entity_id
_entity_poly.type
_entity_poly.pdbx_seq_one_letter_code
_entity_poly.pdbx_strand_id
1 'polypeptide(L)' 'MNLLRKRLEIGQDYRSDDGKIHGVIIEICPVENGSEALVWRQTTAEVARVFIPGEEHPQKR' A
#
# COMPACT_ATOMS: atom_id res chain seq x y z
N MET A 1 -20.54 -5.27 3.66
CA MET A 1 -19.24 -5.97 3.62
C MET A 1 -18.20 -4.96 4.07
N ASN A 2 -17.80 -4.99 5.34
CA ASN A 2 -16.84 -4.03 5.90
C ASN A 2 -15.43 -4.55 5.65
N LEU A 3 -14.85 -4.20 4.50
CA LEU A 3 -13.42 -4.34 4.26
C LEU A 3 -12.70 -3.43 5.26
N LEU A 4 -12.12 -4.01 6.31
CA LEU A 4 -11.15 -3.31 7.15
C LEU A 4 -9.95 -3.02 6.26
N ARG A 5 -9.93 -1.84 5.63
CA ARG A 5 -8.77 -1.36 4.90
C ARG A 5 -7.61 -1.30 5.89
N LYS A 6 -6.51 -1.99 5.59
CA LYS A 6 -5.22 -1.74 6.24
C LYS A 6 -5.05 -0.22 6.23
N ARG A 7 -4.95 0.40 7.41
CA ARG A 7 -4.96 1.85 7.53
C ARG A 7 -3.64 2.36 6.95
N LEU A 8 -3.67 2.72 5.68
CA LEU A 8 -2.55 3.31 4.96
C LEU A 8 -2.55 4.81 5.22
N GLU A 9 -1.38 5.34 5.52
CA GLU A 9 -1.20 6.76 5.82
C GLU A 9 -0.09 7.36 4.96
N ILE A 10 -0.27 8.60 4.51
CA ILE A 10 0.81 9.35 3.85
C ILE A 10 1.91 9.60 4.89
N GLY A 11 3.16 9.38 4.50
CA GLY A 11 4.33 9.42 5.38
C GLY A 11 4.66 8.07 6.03
N GLN A 12 3.83 7.04 5.83
CA GLN A 12 4.11 5.69 6.33
C GLN A 12 5.24 5.03 5.55
N ASP A 13 6.14 4.33 6.25
CA ASP A 13 7.12 3.43 5.63
C ASP A 13 6.40 2.28 4.92
N TYR A 14 6.82 2.03 3.69
CA TYR A 14 6.31 0.96 2.85
C TYR A 14 7.44 0.09 2.34
N ARG A 15 7.26 -1.21 2.52
CA ARG A 15 8.11 -2.25 1.94
C ARG A 15 7.23 -3.24 1.19
N SER A 16 7.53 -3.47 -0.09
CA SER A 16 6.88 -4.52 -0.84
C SER A 16 7.30 -5.90 -0.31
N ASP A 17 6.41 -6.89 -0.45
CA ASP A 17 6.65 -8.27 0.00
C ASP A 17 7.90 -8.89 -0.64
N ASP A 18 8.13 -8.59 -1.92
CA ASP A 18 9.31 -9.01 -2.68
C ASP A 18 10.57 -8.19 -2.39
N GLY A 19 10.48 -7.18 -1.52
CA GLY A 19 11.59 -6.33 -1.07
C GLY A 19 12.14 -5.35 -2.13
N LYS A 20 11.63 -5.35 -3.36
CA LYS A 20 12.11 -4.46 -4.44
C LYS A 20 11.77 -3.00 -4.22
N ILE A 21 10.69 -2.71 -3.50
CA ILE A 21 10.26 -1.36 -3.21
C ILE A 21 10.37 -1.15 -1.72
N HIS A 22 11.22 -0.19 -1.34
CA HIS A 22 11.34 0.30 0.02
C HIS A 22 11.37 1.83 -0.02
N GLY A 23 10.45 2.46 0.70
CA GLY A 23 10.23 3.88 0.60
C GLY A 23 9.13 4.38 1.52
N VAL A 24 8.68 5.60 1.25
CA VAL A 24 7.63 6.27 2.03
C VAL A 24 6.43 6.53 1.13
N ILE A 25 5.23 6.24 1.62
CA ILE A 25 3.99 6.55 0.90
C ILE A 25 3.81 8.07 0.84
N ILE A 26 3.65 8.61 -0.36
CA ILE A 26 3.45 10.05 -0.59
C ILE A 26 2.04 10.37 -1.10
N GLU A 27 1.34 9.39 -1.65
CA GLU A 27 -0.05 9.54 -2.13
C GLU A 27 -0.78 8.20 -2.00
N ILE A 28 -2.09 8.26 -1.70
CA ILE A 28 -2.97 7.09 -1.59
C ILE A 28 -4.26 7.37 -2.36
N CYS A 29 -4.57 6.51 -3.31
CA CYS A 29 -5.80 6.49 -4.09
C CYS A 29 -6.60 5.22 -3.76
N PRO A 30 -7.71 5.30 -3.00
CA PRO A 30 -8.54 4.14 -2.72
C PRO A 30 -9.22 3.64 -4.00
N VAL A 31 -9.24 2.31 -4.20
CA VAL A 31 -9.89 1.64 -5.34
C VAL A 31 -10.78 0.50 -4.83
N GLU A 32 -11.59 -0.10 -5.72
CA GLU A 32 -12.61 -1.09 -5.35
C GLU A 32 -12.06 -2.24 -4.47
N ASN A 33 -10.88 -2.76 -4.80
CA ASN A 33 -10.28 -3.95 -4.14
C ASN A 33 -9.07 -3.62 -3.24
N GLY A 34 -8.86 -2.35 -2.88
CA GLY A 34 -7.69 -1.96 -2.08
C GLY A 34 -7.32 -0.49 -2.20
N SER A 35 -6.03 -0.22 -2.35
CA SER A 35 -5.51 1.14 -2.54
C SER A 35 -4.31 1.13 -3.47
N GLU A 36 -4.31 2.04 -4.43
CA GLU A 36 -3.11 2.39 -5.18
C GLU A 36 -2.34 3.43 -4.38
N ALA A 37 -1.03 3.27 -4.24
CA ALA A 37 -0.18 4.20 -3.52
C ALA A 37 1.03 4.60 -4.37
N LEU A 38 1.46 5.85 -4.24
CA LEU A 38 2.75 6.30 -4.73
C LEU A 38 3.75 6.25 -3.58
N VAL A 39 4.89 5.62 -3.85
CA VAL A 39 5.97 5.41 -2.88
C VAL A 39 7.23 6.09 -3.38
N TRP A 40 7.76 7.04 -2.60
CA TRP A 40 9.08 7.60 -2.83
C TRP A 40 10.13 6.59 -2.37
N ARG A 41 10.89 6.02 -3.31
CA ARG A 41 11.97 5.06 -3.03
C ARG A 41 13.17 5.76 -2.39
N GLN A 42 13.56 5.31 -1.21
CA GLN A 42 14.68 5.93 -0.47
C GLN A 42 16.03 5.76 -1.18
N THR A 43 16.21 4.65 -1.92
CA THR A 43 17.49 4.32 -2.55
C THR A 43 17.74 5.00 -3.89
N THR A 44 16.69 5.22 -4.68
CA THR A 44 16.82 5.79 -6.04
C THR A 44 16.25 7.19 -6.19
N ALA A 45 15.56 7.70 -5.17
CA ALA A 45 14.81 8.96 -5.20
C ALA A 45 13.74 9.02 -6.31
N GLU A 46 13.29 7.86 -6.80
CA GLU A 46 12.21 7.73 -7.78
C GLU A 46 10.86 7.46 -7.10
N VAL A 47 9.78 7.79 -7.80
CA VAL A 47 8.42 7.45 -7.37
C VAL A 47 7.98 6.15 -8.03
N ALA A 48 7.56 5.18 -7.22
CA ALA A 48 6.97 3.92 -7.67
C ALA A 48 5.48 3.89 -7.36
N ARG A 49 4.67 3.46 -8.33
CA ARG A 49 3.24 3.15 -8.12
C ARG A 49 3.11 1.70 -7.67
N VAL A 50 2.40 1.48 -6.56
CA VAL A 50 2.15 0.16 -5.99
C VAL A 50 0.66 -0.06 -5.76
N PHE A 51 0.21 -1.30 -5.89
CA PHE A 51 -1.13 -1.71 -5.48
C PHE A 51 -1.03 -2.43 -4.14
N ILE A 52 -1.82 -1.97 -3.16
CA ILE A 52 -1.92 -2.56 -1.83
C ILE A 52 -3.31 -3.18 -1.72
N PRO A 53 -3.42 -4.53 -1.73
CA PRO A 53 -4.71 -5.19 -1.63
C PRO A 53 -5.36 -4.88 -0.29
N GLY A 54 -6.68 -4.69 -0.28
CA GLY A 54 -7.43 -4.71 0.97
C GLY A 54 -7.37 -6.12 1.58
N GLU A 55 -7.28 -6.23 2.90
CA GLU A 55 -7.36 -7.53 3.56
C GLU A 55 -8.82 -8.02 3.48
N GLU A 56 -9.07 -9.05 2.67
CA GLU A 56 -10.26 -9.89 2.86
C GLU A 56 -10.02 -10.74 4.11
N HIS A 57 -10.74 -10.45 5.19
CA HIS A 57 -10.80 -11.39 6.31
C HIS A 57 -11.34 -12.71 5.75
N PRO A 58 -10.62 -13.85 5.86
CA PRO A 58 -11.27 -15.13 5.66
C PRO A 58 -12.36 -15.19 6.72
N GLN A 59 -13.63 -15.15 6.29
CA GLN A 59 -14.75 -15.46 7.17
C GLN A 59 -14.48 -16.86 7.72
N LYS A 60 -14.08 -16.95 9.00
CA LYS A 60 -14.13 -18.20 9.75
C LYS A 60 -15.58 -18.67 9.69
N ARG A 61 -15.84 -19.68 8.85
CA ARG A 61 -17.04 -20.51 8.93
C ARG A 61 -16.82 -21.59 9.99
#